data_AF-A0A2G4SJM9-F1
#
_entry.id   AF-A0A2G4SJM9-F1
#
_cell.length_a   1.000
_cell.length_b   1.000
_cell.length_c   1.000
_cell.angle_alpha   90.00
_cell.angle_beta   90.00
_cell.angle_gamma   90.00
#
_symmetry.space_group_name_H-M   'P 1'
#
loop_
_entity.id
_entity.type
_entity.pdbx_description
1 polymer ?
#
loop_
_entity_poly.entity_id
_entity_poly.type
_entity_poly.pdbx_seq_one_letter_code
_entity_poly.pdbx_strand_id
1 'polypeptide(L)'
;MLFNPNDPSWFNHFSSEDLVEIKEHVNHSLNNDLSKELEDILLLLNQKITFRAIYDVMDAVPADPVNNKEKYWFKNSIINYIMLFINGPTIVPFKSEEDLLDDVYGFIKTSKQLSHA
;
A
#
# COMPACT_ATOMS: atom_id res chain seq x y z
N MET A 1 3.23 11.84 -7.73
CA MET A 1 3.68 11.99 -6.33
C MET A 1 2.69 11.23 -5.46
N LEU A 2 3.09 10.12 -4.83
CA LEU A 2 2.21 9.27 -4.01
C LEU A 2 1.91 9.89 -2.63
N PHE A 3 2.73 10.84 -2.18
CA PHE A 3 2.51 11.59 -0.95
C PHE A 3 3.07 13.02 -1.09
N ASN A 4 2.20 14.03 -1.04
CA ASN A 4 2.60 15.43 -1.01
C ASN A 4 2.47 15.98 0.42
N PRO A 5 3.56 16.11 1.19
CA PRO A 5 3.50 16.60 2.58
C PRO A 5 3.09 18.08 2.69
N ASN A 6 3.00 18.79 1.57
CA ASN A 6 2.53 20.17 1.52
C ASN A 6 1.08 20.28 1.05
N ASP A 7 0.38 19.15 0.84
CA ASP A 7 -1.04 19.18 0.53
C ASP A 7 -1.82 19.67 1.77
N PRO A 8 -2.63 20.73 1.65
CA PRO A 8 -3.38 21.27 2.77
C PRO A 8 -4.39 20.29 3.37
N SER A 9 -4.79 19.25 2.61
CA SER A 9 -5.74 18.23 3.06
C SER A 9 -5.24 17.54 4.33
N TRP A 10 -3.93 17.38 4.51
CA TRP A 10 -3.33 16.72 5.67
C TRP A 10 -3.42 17.52 6.98
N PHE A 11 -3.60 18.84 6.92
CA PHE A 11 -3.64 19.70 8.12
C PHE A 11 -4.81 19.38 9.06
N ASN A 12 -5.85 18.73 8.55
CA ASN A 12 -7.00 18.32 9.35
C ASN A 12 -6.85 16.91 9.94
N HIS A 13 -5.87 16.12 9.48
CA HIS A 13 -5.72 14.70 9.82
C HIS A 13 -4.51 14.41 10.72
N PHE A 14 -3.51 15.30 10.72
CA PHE A 14 -2.28 15.14 11.47
C PHE A 14 -1.99 16.35 12.34
N SER A 15 -1.32 16.14 13.48
CA SER A 15 -0.85 17.26 14.30
C SER A 15 0.25 18.03 13.57
N SER A 16 0.50 19.27 14.02
CA SER A 16 1.60 20.07 13.49
C SER A 16 2.95 19.37 13.67
N GLU A 17 3.13 18.66 14.79
CA GLU A 17 4.34 17.88 15.06
C GLU A 17 4.49 16.68 14.10
N ASP A 18 3.42 15.91 13.87
CA ASP A 18 3.43 14.78 12.93
C ASP A 18 3.81 15.22 11.51
N LEU A 19 3.27 16.36 11.05
CA LEU A 19 3.54 16.89 9.72
C LEU A 19 4.99 17.37 9.57
N VAL A 20 5.61 17.86 10.64
CA VAL A 20 7.03 18.24 10.65
C VAL A 20 7.89 16.97 10.56
N GLU A 21 7.61 15.96 11.39
CA GLU A 21 8.35 14.69 11.38
C GLU A 21 8.26 14.01 10.00
N ILE A 22 7.06 13.96 9.43
CA ILE A 22 6.84 13.43 8.08
C ILE A 22 7.67 14.21 7.06
N LYS A 23 7.67 15.55 7.10
CA LYS A 23 8.46 16.37 6.16
C LYS A 23 9.96 16.14 6.30
N GLU A 24 10.47 15.99 7.51
CA GLU A 24 11.89 15.74 7.79
C GLU A 24 12.34 14.35 7.30
N HIS A 25 11.44 13.37 7.30
CA HIS A 25 11.73 11.99 6.91
C HIS A 25 11.24 11.62 5.50
N VAL A 26 10.58 12.53 4.78
CA VAL A 26 10.28 12.38 3.36
C VAL A 26 11.60 12.33 2.60
N ASN A 27 12.07 11.12 2.37
CA ASN A 27 13.22 10.88 1.54
C ASN A 27 12.82 11.23 0.10
N HIS A 28 13.45 12.25 -0.50
CA HIS A 28 13.17 12.64 -1.88
C HIS A 28 13.37 11.49 -2.88
N SER A 29 14.09 10.42 -2.50
CA SER A 29 14.21 9.18 -3.28
C SER A 29 12.92 8.39 -3.44
N LEU A 30 11.93 8.57 -2.54
CA LEU A 30 10.59 7.97 -2.66
C LEU A 30 9.72 8.69 -3.70
N ASN A 31 10.16 9.86 -4.18
CA ASN A 31 9.48 10.63 -5.23
C ASN A 31 10.03 10.37 -6.62
N ASN A 32 10.94 9.41 -6.78
CA ASN A 32 11.33 8.96 -8.11
C ASN A 32 10.13 8.28 -8.76
N ASP A 33 9.97 8.49 -10.07
CA ASP A 33 8.96 7.77 -10.83
C ASP A 33 9.17 6.27 -10.67
N LEU A 34 8.05 5.54 -10.65
CA LEU A 34 8.09 4.09 -10.62
C LEU A 34 8.90 3.61 -11.83
N SER A 35 9.80 2.64 -11.65
CA SER A 35 10.53 2.13 -12.80
C SER A 35 9.54 1.53 -13.79
N LYS A 36 9.84 1.66 -15.10
CA LYS A 36 8.95 1.16 -16.16
C LYS A 36 8.56 -0.30 -15.97
N GLU A 37 9.47 -1.12 -15.43
CA GLU A 37 9.19 -2.52 -15.12
C GLU A 37 8.07 -2.67 -14.06
N LEU A 38 8.07 -1.84 -13.03
CA LEU A 38 7.02 -1.85 -12.01
C LEU A 38 5.70 -1.27 -12.54
N GLU A 39 5.75 -0.27 -13.42
CA GLU A 39 4.56 0.26 -14.10
C GLU A 39 3.91 -0.81 -14.98
N ASP A 40 4.70 -1.54 -15.76
CA ASP A 40 4.23 -2.63 -16.62
C ASP A 40 3.54 -3.72 -15.78
N ILE A 41 4.04 -4.01 -14.57
CA ILE A 41 3.40 -4.94 -13.63
C ILE A 41 2.05 -4.40 -13.13
N LEU A 42 1.95 -3.11 -12.79
CA LEU A 42 0.67 -2.49 -12.39
C LEU A 42 -0.36 -2.54 -13.52
N LEU A 43 0.07 -2.36 -14.78
CA LEU A 43 -0.82 -2.44 -15.93
C LEU A 43 -1.45 -3.83 -16.11
N LEU A 44 -0.83 -4.90 -15.61
CA LEU A 44 -1.43 -6.25 -15.61
C LEU A 44 -2.70 -6.33 -14.74
N LEU A 45 -2.85 -5.43 -13.76
CA LEU A 45 -4.02 -5.34 -12.90
C LEU A 45 -5.18 -4.58 -13.54
N ASN A 46 -5.01 -4.02 -14.74
CA ASN A 46 -6.07 -3.28 -15.39
C ASN A 46 -7.33 -4.15 -15.54
N GLN A 47 -8.47 -3.60 -15.11
CA GLN A 47 -9.78 -4.26 -15.10
C GLN A 47 -9.89 -5.50 -14.18
N LYS A 48 -8.91 -5.78 -13.32
CA LYS A 48 -9.00 -6.84 -12.30
C LYS A 48 -9.67 -6.30 -11.04
N ILE A 49 -10.87 -6.78 -10.74
CA ILE A 49 -11.70 -6.28 -9.63
C ILE A 49 -11.93 -7.30 -8.51
N THR A 50 -11.44 -8.53 -8.65
CA THR A 50 -11.58 -9.59 -7.64
C THR A 50 -10.24 -9.95 -7.07
N PHE A 51 -10.22 -10.34 -5.78
CA PHE A 51 -8.98 -10.76 -5.10
C PHE A 51 -8.29 -11.88 -5.87
N ARG A 52 -9.05 -12.91 -6.26
CA ARG A 52 -8.51 -14.06 -6.98
C ARG A 52 -7.83 -13.65 -8.29
N ALA A 53 -8.47 -12.77 -9.06
CA ALA A 53 -7.89 -12.30 -10.33
C ALA A 53 -6.62 -11.48 -10.13
N ILE A 54 -6.54 -10.67 -9.07
CA ILE A 54 -5.33 -9.90 -8.74
C ILE A 54 -4.22 -10.83 -8.24
N TYR A 55 -4.55 -11.76 -7.35
CA TYR A 55 -3.61 -12.74 -6.82
C TYR A 55 -3.00 -13.60 -7.92
N ASP A 56 -3.84 -14.18 -8.81
CA ASP A 56 -3.36 -15.05 -9.88
C ASP A 56 -2.43 -14.30 -10.86
N VAL A 57 -2.72 -13.03 -11.14
CA VAL A 57 -1.83 -12.18 -11.97
C VAL A 57 -0.49 -11.95 -11.27
N MET A 58 -0.48 -11.58 -9.99
CA MET A 58 0.75 -11.29 -9.25
C MET A 58 1.57 -12.54 -8.94
N ASP A 59 0.92 -13.68 -8.71
CA ASP A 59 1.60 -14.96 -8.52
C ASP A 59 2.37 -15.36 -9.80
N ALA A 60 1.75 -15.17 -10.98
CA ALA A 60 2.35 -15.44 -12.28
C ALA A 60 3.53 -14.52 -12.64
N VAL A 61 3.70 -13.36 -11.99
CA VAL A 61 4.85 -12.48 -12.22
C VAL A 61 6.13 -13.14 -11.66
N PRO A 62 7.11 -13.47 -12.52
CA PRO A 62 8.37 -14.04 -12.04
C PRO A 62 9.17 -12.96 -11.34
N ALA A 63 9.43 -13.17 -10.05
CA ALA A 63 10.23 -12.27 -9.24
C ALA A 63 11.07 -13.09 -8.28
N ASP A 64 12.38 -13.11 -8.50
CA ASP A 64 13.32 -13.82 -7.65
C ASP A 64 13.72 -12.92 -6.47
N PRO A 65 13.60 -13.40 -5.21
CA PRO A 65 13.90 -12.59 -4.03
C PRO A 65 15.38 -12.24 -3.86
N VAL A 66 16.30 -12.92 -4.57
CA VAL A 66 17.74 -12.69 -4.48
C VAL A 66 18.20 -11.75 -5.59
N ASN A 67 17.76 -12.02 -6.82
CA ASN A 67 18.19 -11.37 -8.04
C ASN A 67 17.31 -10.16 -8.41
N ASN A 68 16.01 -10.21 -8.11
CA ASN A 68 15.02 -9.17 -8.47
C ASN A 68 14.24 -8.70 -7.23
N LYS A 69 14.98 -8.27 -6.21
CA LYS A 69 14.45 -7.87 -4.89
C LYS A 69 13.31 -6.86 -4.98
N GLU A 70 13.49 -5.80 -5.77
CA GLU A 70 12.51 -4.73 -5.89
C GLU A 70 11.18 -5.25 -6.45
N LYS A 71 11.23 -6.00 -7.55
CA LYS A 71 10.07 -6.66 -8.15
C LYS A 71 9.39 -7.65 -7.20
N TYR A 72 10.18 -8.43 -6.47
CA TYR A 72 9.67 -9.40 -5.49
C TYR A 72 8.91 -8.71 -4.36
N TRP A 73 9.51 -7.68 -3.78
CA TRP A 73 8.86 -6.91 -2.72
C TRP A 73 7.67 -6.12 -3.24
N PHE A 74 7.73 -5.56 -4.44
CA PHE A 74 6.62 -4.84 -5.04
C PHE A 74 5.38 -5.73 -5.21
N LYS A 75 5.53 -6.91 -5.85
CA LYS A 75 4.39 -7.82 -6.03
C LYS A 75 3.83 -8.32 -4.71
N ASN A 76 4.71 -8.63 -3.74
CA ASN A 76 4.28 -9.11 -2.44
C ASN A 76 3.62 -8.02 -1.61
N SER A 77 4.05 -6.76 -1.73
CA SER A 77 3.36 -5.63 -1.09
C SER A 77 1.94 -5.49 -1.61
N ILE A 78 1.71 -5.62 -2.93
CA ILE A 78 0.35 -5.61 -3.50
C ILE A 78 -0.49 -6.76 -2.96
N ILE A 79 0.05 -7.99 -2.94
CA ILE A 79 -0.66 -9.16 -2.42
C ILE A 79 -1.00 -8.98 -0.94
N ASN A 80 0.00 -8.63 -0.12
CA ASN A 80 -0.15 -8.43 1.32
C ASN A 80 -1.16 -7.33 1.63
N TYR A 81 -1.11 -6.24 0.87
CA TYR A 81 -2.03 -5.13 1.01
C TYR A 81 -3.47 -5.57 0.74
N ILE A 82 -3.72 -6.26 -0.37
CA ILE A 82 -5.08 -6.72 -0.71
C ILE A 82 -5.56 -7.78 0.30
N MET A 83 -4.66 -8.62 0.83
CA MET A 83 -4.99 -9.60 1.87
C MET A 83 -5.59 -8.96 3.14
N LEU A 84 -5.22 -7.72 3.47
CA LEU A 84 -5.81 -7.00 4.61
C LEU A 84 -7.31 -6.72 4.42
N PHE A 85 -7.80 -6.71 3.18
CA PHE A 85 -9.17 -6.32 2.82
C PHE A 85 -10.03 -7.47 2.29
N ILE A 86 -9.58 -8.71 2.51
CA ILE A 86 -10.35 -9.91 2.18
C ILE A 86 -11.32 -10.20 3.32
N ASN A 87 -12.61 -10.16 3.02
CA ASN A 87 -13.64 -10.76 3.87
C ASN A 87 -14.32 -11.88 3.09
N GLY A 88 -13.82 -13.11 3.23
CA GLY A 88 -14.27 -14.27 2.45
C GLY A 88 -13.85 -14.19 0.96
N PRO A 89 -14.73 -14.44 -0.02
CA PRO A 89 -14.37 -14.38 -1.45
C PRO A 89 -14.41 -12.97 -2.05
N THR A 90 -14.81 -11.95 -1.28
CA THR A 90 -15.02 -10.58 -1.75
C THR A 90 -13.97 -9.62 -1.19
N ILE A 91 -13.49 -8.71 -2.04
CA ILE A 91 -12.78 -7.51 -1.58
C ILE A 91 -13.84 -6.57 -1.02
N VAL A 92 -13.67 -6.08 0.21
CA VAL A 92 -14.54 -5.05 0.75
C VAL A 92 -14.35 -3.79 -0.10
N PRO A 93 -15.40 -3.25 -0.76
CA PRO A 93 -15.25 -2.07 -1.59
C PRO A 93 -14.89 -0.87 -0.70
N PHE A 94 -13.74 -0.25 -0.99
CA PHE A 94 -13.33 1.02 -0.39
C PHE A 94 -14.31 2.11 -0.83
N LYS A 95 -14.98 2.80 0.10
CA LYS A 95 -15.81 3.95 -0.26
C LYS A 95 -14.98 5.24 -0.33
N SER A 96 -13.87 5.31 0.42
CA SER A 96 -12.89 6.40 0.34
C SER A 96 -11.48 5.99 0.81
N GLU A 97 -10.49 6.82 0.50
CA GLU A 97 -9.12 6.72 1.06
C GLU A 97 -9.11 6.89 2.59
N GLU A 98 -10.09 7.60 3.14
CA GLU A 98 -10.31 7.79 4.58
C GLU A 98 -10.67 6.47 5.28
N ASP A 99 -11.61 5.68 4.71
CA ASP A 99 -11.96 4.35 5.25
C ASP A 99 -10.73 3.44 5.32
N LEU A 100 -9.84 3.58 4.33
CA LEU A 100 -8.66 2.76 4.15
C LEU A 100 -7.52 3.16 5.10
N LEU A 101 -7.39 4.45 5.44
CA LEU A 101 -6.52 4.91 6.52
C LEU A 101 -7.03 4.46 7.89
N ASP A 102 -8.35 4.55 8.13
CA ASP A 102 -8.98 4.10 9.38
C ASP A 102 -8.84 2.60 9.59
N ASP A 103 -9.03 1.78 8.56
CA ASP A 103 -8.85 0.32 8.62
C ASP A 103 -7.39 -0.07 8.91
N VAL A 104 -6.43 0.56 8.22
CA VAL A 104 -4.99 0.31 8.44
C VAL A 104 -4.57 0.75 9.84
N TYR A 105 -5.02 1.92 10.29
CA TYR A 105 -4.69 2.43 11.62
C TYR A 105 -5.37 1.60 12.73
N GLY A 106 -6.61 1.18 12.51
CA GLY A 106 -7.34 0.23 13.35
C GLY A 106 -6.58 -1.08 13.50
N PHE A 107 -6.13 -1.67 12.39
CA PHE A 107 -5.32 -2.89 12.38
C PHE A 107 -4.02 -2.74 13.17
N ILE A 108 -3.29 -1.63 12.99
CA ILE A 108 -2.05 -1.33 13.73
C ILE A 108 -2.33 -1.20 15.24
N LYS A 109 -3.43 -0.56 15.62
CA LYS A 109 -3.81 -0.37 17.02
C LYS A 109 -4.20 -1.68 17.70
N THR A 110 -4.97 -2.52 17.01
CA THR A 110 -5.39 -3.84 17.52
C THR A 110 -4.21 -4.81 17.61
N SER A 111 -3.29 -4.79 16.65
CA SER A 111 -2.08 -5.64 16.69
C SER A 111 -1.10 -5.25 17.82
N LYS A 112 -0.99 -3.96 18.17
CA LYS A 112 -0.25 -3.50 19.37
C LYS A 112 -0.88 -3.94 20.69
N GLN A 113 -2.19 -4.18 20.74
CA GLN A 113 -2.85 -4.69 21.94
C GLN A 113 -2.66 -6.20 22.11
N LEU A 114 -2.53 -6.94 21.00
CA LEU A 114 -2.31 -8.39 21.01
C LEU A 114 -0.91 -8.80 21.48
N SER A 115 0.09 -7.92 21.47
CA SER A 115 1.42 -8.21 22.02
C SER A 115 1.49 -8.17 23.56
N HIS A 116 0.38 -7.89 24.24
CA HIS A 116 0.26 -7.90 25.71
C HIS A 116 -0.81 -8.87 26.24
N ALA A 117 -1.26 -9.83 25.41
CA ALA A 117 -2.14 -10.92 25.83
C ALA A 117 -1.35 -12.22 26.07
#